data_AF-A0AAU0L377-F1
#
_entry.id   AF-A0AAU0L377-F1
#
_cell.length_a   1.000
_cell.length_b   1.000
_cell.length_c   1.000
_cell.angle_alpha   90.00
_cell.angle_beta   90.00
_cell.angle_gamma   90.00
#
_symmetry.space_group_name_H-M   'P 1'
#
loop_
_entity.id
_entity.type
_entity.pdbx_description
1 polymer ?
#
loop_
_entity_poly.entity_id
_entity_poly.type
_entity_poly.pdbx_seq_one_letter_code
_entity_poly.pdbx_strand_id
1 'polypeptide(L)'
;MPNLSSYVQSISYTAKSSLSISLAFTMCLGVVGCRDQHSSDATTSTTPTAPSTLKILHINDHHSHLDEEQMELSIDNDQGQSTTYTVSRGGFARVAALIKQLETKTEPQLKLHAGDATTGDLYYTLSKGQADADLMNTVCFDAFTIGNHEFDGKDEGLKTFIDALDRGQCAKPTAVLSANVQFGPSSVLYQSSRVQKSTVIETQGQKIGLVGLTIAQKPRMHRSPMPTRYF
;
A
#
# COMPACT_ATOMS: atom_id res chain seq x y z
N MET A 1 11.26 -8.59 -31.07
CA MET A 1 10.87 -8.60 -29.64
C MET A 1 9.36 -8.49 -29.57
N PRO A 2 8.63 -9.49 -29.06
CA PRO A 2 7.17 -9.41 -29.01
C PRO A 2 6.73 -8.46 -27.89
N ASN A 3 5.69 -7.70 -28.19
CA ASN A 3 5.08 -6.65 -27.37
C ASN A 3 4.25 -7.28 -26.23
N LEU A 4 4.64 -7.05 -24.97
CA LEU A 4 3.99 -7.58 -23.76
C LEU A 4 2.68 -6.86 -23.37
N SER A 5 2.10 -6.04 -24.26
CA SER A 5 0.90 -5.24 -23.99
C SER A 5 -0.41 -6.02 -23.79
N SER A 6 -0.42 -7.36 -23.85
CA SER A 6 -1.66 -8.16 -23.87
C SER A 6 -2.04 -8.86 -22.55
N TYR A 7 -1.28 -8.72 -21.46
CA TYR A 7 -1.55 -9.44 -20.20
C TYR A 7 -1.80 -8.52 -19.00
N VAL A 8 -2.83 -7.67 -19.10
CA VAL A 8 -3.42 -7.02 -17.93
C VAL A 8 -4.92 -7.30 -17.96
N GLN A 9 -5.36 -8.33 -17.21
CA GLN A 9 -6.77 -8.52 -16.92
C GLN A 9 -7.18 -7.52 -15.84
N SER A 10 -7.91 -6.48 -16.24
CA SER A 10 -8.60 -5.58 -15.32
C SER A 10 -9.87 -6.27 -14.80
N ILE A 11 -9.90 -6.57 -13.49
CA ILE A 11 -11.14 -6.99 -12.84
C ILE A 11 -11.95 -5.73 -12.57
N SER A 12 -12.94 -5.47 -13.43
CA SER A 12 -13.87 -4.34 -13.28
C SER A 12 -15.16 -4.84 -12.62
N TYR A 13 -15.46 -4.36 -11.41
CA TYR A 13 -16.75 -4.62 -10.77
C TYR A 13 -17.77 -3.58 -11.26
N THR A 14 -18.82 -4.03 -11.96
CA THR A 14 -19.93 -3.16 -12.38
C THR A 14 -21.19 -3.55 -11.63
N ALA A 15 -21.70 -2.67 -10.77
CA ALA A 15 -23.00 -2.84 -10.14
C ALA A 15 -24.10 -2.48 -11.17
N LYS A 16 -24.98 -3.43 -11.48
CA LYS A 16 -26.15 -3.19 -12.36
C LYS A 16 -27.21 -2.40 -11.58
N SER A 17 -27.60 -1.22 -12.08
CA SER A 17 -28.81 -0.54 -11.61
C SER A 17 -29.86 -0.52 -12.73
N SER A 18 -31.09 -0.91 -12.38
CA SER A 18 -32.25 -1.01 -13.25
C SER A 18 -32.88 0.36 -13.49
N LEU A 19 -33.06 0.71 -14.76
CA LEU A 19 -33.68 1.94 -15.24
C LEU A 19 -35.20 1.87 -15.06
N SER A 20 -35.78 2.80 -14.28
CA SER A 20 -37.23 3.03 -14.25
C SER A 20 -37.50 4.47 -14.70
N ILE A 21 -38.03 4.62 -15.92
CA ILE A 21 -38.52 5.88 -16.47
C ILE A 21 -39.95 6.08 -15.95
N SER A 22 -40.26 7.23 -15.35
CA SER A 22 -41.64 7.66 -15.16
C SER A 22 -41.81 9.14 -15.46
N LEU A 23 -42.95 9.37 -16.09
CA LEU A 23 -43.36 10.45 -16.98
C LEU A 23 -43.79 11.71 -16.21
N ALA A 24 -43.52 12.88 -16.77
CA ALA A 24 -43.98 14.19 -16.28
C ALA A 24 -45.49 14.42 -16.52
N PHE A 25 -46.16 15.17 -15.63
CA PHE A 25 -47.38 15.98 -15.87
C PHE A 25 -47.58 16.90 -14.63
N THR A 26 -47.40 18.21 -14.70
CA THR A 26 -48.35 19.30 -15.07
C THR A 26 -48.84 20.11 -13.85
N MET A 27 -48.39 21.38 -13.84
CA MET A 27 -49.03 22.65 -13.43
C MET A 27 -50.29 22.65 -12.54
N CYS A 28 -50.22 23.38 -11.41
CA CYS A 28 -51.35 24.12 -10.81
C CYS A 28 -50.85 25.37 -10.05
N LEU A 29 -51.58 26.48 -10.20
CA LEU A 29 -51.39 27.81 -9.59
C LEU A 29 -52.03 27.94 -8.19
N GLY A 30 -51.47 28.86 -7.38
CA GLY A 30 -52.09 29.54 -6.22
C GLY A 30 -52.04 28.73 -4.92
N VAL A 31 -51.65 29.25 -3.75
CA VAL A 31 -52.09 30.48 -3.06
C VAL A 31 -50.99 30.94 -2.07
N VAL A 32 -50.87 32.25 -1.87
CA VAL A 32 -50.03 32.92 -0.85
C VAL A 32 -50.54 32.59 0.56
N GLY A 33 -49.66 32.05 1.40
CA GLY A 33 -49.85 31.95 2.85
C GLY A 33 -48.53 32.19 3.56
N CYS A 34 -48.46 33.27 4.35
CA CYS A 34 -47.33 33.56 5.22
C CYS A 34 -47.19 32.48 6.31
N ARG A 35 -46.01 31.85 6.42
CA ARG A 35 -45.55 31.32 7.70
C ARG A 35 -44.04 31.06 7.76
N ASP A 36 -43.44 31.70 8.76
CA ASP A 36 -42.21 31.41 9.52
C ASP A 36 -40.91 31.08 8.77
N GLN A 37 -39.94 31.99 8.96
CA GLN A 37 -38.53 31.78 8.68
C GLN A 37 -38.01 30.57 9.47
N HIS A 38 -37.60 29.53 8.76
CA HIS A 38 -36.70 28.52 9.32
C HIS A 38 -35.60 28.24 8.30
N SER A 39 -34.41 28.68 8.67
CA SER A 39 -33.07 28.22 8.27
C SER A 39 -33.00 27.42 6.98
N SER A 40 -32.47 28.06 5.93
CA SER A 40 -31.89 27.37 4.77
C SER A 40 -30.66 26.57 5.22
N ASP A 41 -30.88 25.34 5.67
CA ASP A 41 -29.85 24.31 5.61
C ASP A 41 -29.62 24.01 4.13
N ALA A 42 -28.59 24.63 3.58
CA ALA A 42 -28.00 24.19 2.32
C ALA A 42 -27.39 22.82 2.57
N THR A 43 -28.22 21.78 2.47
CA THR A 43 -27.77 20.40 2.31
C THR A 43 -26.90 20.39 1.06
N THR A 44 -25.58 20.43 1.26
CA THR A 44 -24.59 20.14 0.24
C THR A 44 -24.93 18.75 -0.25
N SER A 45 -25.63 18.68 -1.38
CA SER A 45 -25.88 17.45 -2.09
C SER A 45 -24.52 16.91 -2.51
N THR A 46 -23.95 16.01 -1.74
CA THR A 46 -22.87 15.13 -2.17
C THR A 46 -23.46 14.26 -3.27
N THR A 47 -23.43 14.78 -4.50
CA THR A 47 -23.64 13.96 -5.69
C THR A 47 -22.70 12.76 -5.56
N PRO A 48 -23.20 11.52 -5.61
CA PRO A 48 -22.34 10.36 -5.55
C PRO A 48 -21.35 10.45 -6.71
N THR A 49 -20.08 10.71 -6.37
CA THR A 49 -18.99 10.62 -7.33
C THR A 49 -19.11 9.24 -8.00
N ALA A 50 -19.10 9.22 -9.34
CA ALA A 50 -19.08 8.00 -10.15
C ALA A 50 -18.09 6.98 -9.55
N PRO A 51 -18.29 5.65 -9.73
CA PRO A 51 -17.43 4.65 -9.14
C PRO A 51 -15.96 4.97 -9.42
N SER A 52 -15.25 5.35 -8.36
CA SER A 52 -13.87 5.78 -8.44
C SER A 52 -12.99 4.53 -8.49
N THR A 53 -12.47 4.21 -9.67
CA THR A 53 -11.44 3.18 -9.80
C THR A 53 -10.20 3.63 -9.06
N LEU A 54 -9.68 2.79 -8.16
CA LEU A 54 -8.44 3.00 -7.44
C LEU A 54 -7.40 1.99 -7.92
N LYS A 55 -6.23 2.48 -8.33
CA LYS A 55 -5.08 1.63 -8.66
C LYS A 55 -4.21 1.39 -7.43
N ILE A 56 -3.99 0.14 -7.06
CA ILE A 56 -3.10 -0.23 -5.96
C ILE A 56 -1.88 -0.93 -6.55
N LEU A 57 -0.72 -0.28 -6.44
CA LEU A 57 0.57 -0.86 -6.76
C LEU A 57 1.18 -1.31 -5.44
N HIS A 58 1.44 -2.60 -5.26
CA HIS A 58 1.97 -3.09 -4.00
C HIS A 58 3.01 -4.18 -4.15
N ILE A 59 3.89 -4.25 -3.15
CA ILE A 59 4.80 -5.38 -2.91
C ILE A 59 4.75 -5.78 -1.43
N ASN A 60 5.34 -6.91 -1.11
CA ASN A 60 5.50 -7.44 0.25
C ASN A 60 6.76 -8.32 0.28
N ASP A 61 7.30 -8.58 1.47
CA ASP A 61 8.24 -9.66 1.74
C ASP A 61 9.46 -9.67 0.80
N HIS A 62 10.00 -8.50 0.47
CA HIS A 62 11.19 -8.45 -0.39
C HIS A 62 12.45 -8.91 0.35
N HIS A 63 12.45 -8.92 1.70
CA HIS A 63 13.49 -9.55 2.52
C HIS A 63 14.93 -9.21 2.11
N SER A 64 15.21 -7.97 1.72
CA SER A 64 16.53 -7.56 1.24
C SER A 64 17.04 -8.27 -0.02
N HIS A 65 16.18 -8.91 -0.80
CA HIS A 65 16.48 -9.40 -2.16
C HIS A 65 16.47 -8.20 -3.12
N LEU A 66 17.53 -7.39 -3.03
CA LEU A 66 17.66 -6.14 -3.78
C LEU A 66 18.15 -6.40 -5.22
N ASP A 67 18.94 -7.45 -5.40
CA ASP A 67 19.42 -7.91 -6.70
C ASP A 67 18.45 -8.88 -7.37
N GLU A 68 18.70 -9.11 -8.67
CA GLU A 68 18.00 -10.15 -9.39
C GLU A 68 18.43 -11.55 -9.00
N GLU A 69 17.48 -12.48 -9.06
CA GLU A 69 17.74 -13.90 -8.89
C GLU A 69 17.47 -14.65 -10.20
N GLN A 70 18.17 -15.76 -10.39
CA GLN A 70 17.85 -16.70 -11.45
C GLN A 70 16.80 -17.70 -10.99
N MET A 71 15.86 -18.03 -11.88
CA MET A 71 14.93 -19.13 -11.69
C MET A 71 14.85 -19.98 -12.95
N GLU A 72 14.58 -21.26 -12.76
CA GLU A 72 14.18 -22.13 -13.85
C GLU A 72 12.67 -22.06 -14.03
N LEU A 73 12.25 -21.86 -15.27
CA LEU A 73 10.86 -21.88 -15.69
C LEU A 73 10.69 -22.96 -16.76
N SER A 74 9.87 -23.96 -16.45
CA SER A 74 9.50 -25.00 -17.41
C SER A 74 8.22 -24.59 -18.12
N ILE A 75 8.27 -24.54 -19.45
CA ILE A 75 7.13 -24.20 -20.30
C ILE A 75 6.82 -25.40 -21.16
N ASP A 76 5.57 -25.86 -21.09
CA ASP A 76 5.06 -26.92 -21.93
C ASP A 76 4.57 -26.33 -23.26
N ASN A 77 4.92 -26.97 -24.37
CA ASN A 77 4.32 -26.65 -25.66
C ASN A 77 2.97 -27.35 -25.84
N ASP A 78 2.24 -27.01 -26.91
CA ASP A 78 0.93 -27.60 -27.24
C ASP A 78 0.96 -29.13 -27.47
N GLN A 79 2.17 -29.71 -27.56
CA GLN A 79 2.40 -31.15 -27.71
C GLN A 79 2.76 -31.83 -26.37
N GLY A 80 2.72 -31.11 -25.25
CA GLY A 80 3.04 -31.61 -23.91
C GLY A 80 4.53 -31.81 -23.65
N GLN A 81 5.41 -31.25 -24.48
CA GLN A 81 6.86 -31.31 -24.27
C GLN A 81 7.32 -30.09 -23.47
N SER A 82 7.97 -30.35 -22.34
CA SER A 82 8.49 -29.30 -21.45
C SER A 82 9.89 -28.84 -21.86
N THR A 83 10.09 -27.53 -21.94
CA THR A 83 11.42 -26.90 -22.11
C THR A 83 11.72 -26.03 -20.90
N THR A 84 12.87 -26.23 -20.28
CA THR A 84 13.33 -25.43 -19.13
C THR A 84 14.16 -24.25 -19.61
N TYR A 85 13.83 -23.06 -19.12
CA TYR A 85 14.54 -21.81 -19.35
C TYR A 85 15.07 -21.26 -18.04
N THR A 86 16.34 -20.87 -18.01
CA THR A 86 16.86 -20.03 -16.92
C THR A 86 16.54 -18.58 -17.22
N VAL A 87 15.79 -17.93 -16.32
CA VAL A 87 15.36 -16.53 -16.46
C VAL A 87 15.71 -15.74 -15.21
N SER A 88 16.05 -14.46 -15.37
CA SER A 88 16.20 -13.54 -14.24
C SER A 88 14.84 -13.03 -13.76
N ARG A 89 14.61 -13.00 -12.45
CA ARG A 89 13.39 -12.50 -11.79
C ARG A 89 13.71 -11.58 -10.62
N GLY A 90 12.73 -10.81 -10.16
CA GLY A 90 12.87 -9.98 -8.96
C GLY A 90 13.86 -8.82 -9.13
N GLY A 91 14.55 -8.45 -8.07
CA GLY A 91 15.44 -7.29 -8.02
C GLY A 91 14.67 -5.98 -7.87
N PHE A 92 15.02 -5.21 -6.85
CA PHE A 92 14.28 -4.01 -6.47
C PHE A 92 14.35 -2.93 -7.56
N ALA A 93 15.45 -2.87 -8.32
CA ALA A 93 15.57 -1.96 -9.45
C ALA A 93 14.48 -2.20 -10.52
N ARG A 94 14.15 -3.46 -10.82
CA ARG A 94 13.08 -3.79 -11.78
C ARG A 94 11.70 -3.52 -11.20
N VAL A 95 11.50 -3.79 -9.92
CA VAL A 95 10.27 -3.45 -9.20
C VAL A 95 10.03 -1.93 -9.26
N ALA A 96 11.04 -1.13 -8.92
CA ALA A 96 10.95 0.32 -8.95
C ALA A 96 10.67 0.85 -10.37
N ALA A 97 11.34 0.30 -11.39
CA ALA A 97 11.10 0.67 -12.78
C ALA A 97 9.67 0.33 -13.23
N LEU A 98 9.16 -0.85 -12.88
CA LEU A 98 7.80 -1.26 -13.24
C LEU A 98 6.75 -0.42 -12.51
N ILE A 99 6.90 -0.17 -11.21
CA ILE A 99 6.02 0.73 -10.46
C ILE A 99 6.02 2.10 -11.15
N LYS A 100 7.20 2.63 -11.50
CA LYS A 100 7.33 3.91 -12.19
C LYS A 100 6.61 3.94 -13.55
N GLN A 101 6.67 2.85 -14.30
CA GLN A 101 5.97 2.71 -15.58
C GLN A 101 4.44 2.65 -15.41
N LEU A 102 3.96 2.05 -14.32
CA LEU A 102 2.53 1.88 -14.05
C LEU A 102 1.89 3.10 -13.37
N GLU A 103 2.70 4.03 -12.85
CA GLU A 103 2.23 5.29 -12.27
C GLU A 103 1.43 6.10 -13.30
N THR A 104 0.30 6.63 -12.85
CA THR A 104 -0.52 7.57 -13.62
C THR A 104 -0.56 8.93 -12.96
N LYS A 105 -0.82 9.96 -13.76
CA LYS A 105 -1.05 11.33 -13.26
C LYS A 105 -2.52 11.69 -13.16
N THR A 106 -3.42 10.82 -13.63
CA THR A 106 -4.83 11.15 -13.88
C THR A 106 -5.79 10.24 -13.13
N GLU A 107 -5.34 9.08 -12.63
CA GLU A 107 -6.19 8.15 -11.87
C GLU A 107 -5.78 8.13 -10.39
N PRO A 108 -6.74 7.99 -9.46
CA PRO A 108 -6.45 7.70 -8.07
C PRO A 108 -5.54 6.47 -7.97
N GLN A 109 -4.40 6.60 -7.27
CA GLN A 109 -3.46 5.51 -7.09
C GLN A 109 -2.77 5.54 -5.73
N LEU A 110 -2.33 4.36 -5.28
CA LEU A 110 -1.52 4.16 -4.08
C LEU A 110 -0.35 3.20 -4.37
N LYS A 111 0.82 3.49 -3.79
CA LYS A 111 2.00 2.63 -3.74
C LYS A 111 2.19 2.13 -2.32
N LEU A 112 2.05 0.82 -2.09
CA LEU A 112 2.04 0.23 -0.76
C LEU A 112 3.10 -0.87 -0.60
N HIS A 113 3.71 -0.96 0.57
CA HIS A 113 4.58 -2.08 0.93
C HIS A 113 4.06 -2.78 2.20
N ALA A 114 3.76 -4.07 2.10
CA ALA A 114 3.03 -4.79 3.15
C ALA A 114 3.92 -5.42 4.24
N GLY A 115 5.05 -4.80 4.58
CA GLY A 115 5.98 -5.34 5.60
C GLY A 115 7.01 -6.32 5.05
N ASP A 116 7.88 -6.78 5.96
CA ASP A 116 8.97 -7.72 5.70
C ASP A 116 9.89 -7.25 4.56
N ALA A 117 10.23 -5.95 4.63
CA ALA A 117 11.19 -5.33 3.74
C ALA A 117 12.61 -5.81 4.05
N THR A 118 12.92 -5.90 5.35
CA THR A 118 14.27 -6.17 5.83
C THR A 118 14.49 -7.65 6.15
N THR A 119 15.76 -8.01 6.32
CA THR A 119 16.22 -9.32 6.80
C THR A 119 15.93 -10.48 5.85
N GLY A 120 16.90 -10.80 5.00
CA GLY A 120 16.98 -12.04 4.22
C GLY A 120 18.40 -12.28 3.72
N ASP A 121 19.01 -11.27 3.09
CA ASP A 121 20.34 -11.36 2.49
C ASP A 121 21.45 -10.52 3.16
N LEU A 122 22.66 -10.58 2.59
CA LEU A 122 23.83 -9.82 3.06
C LEU A 122 23.60 -8.30 3.09
N TYR A 123 22.71 -7.77 2.25
CA TYR A 123 22.31 -6.37 2.28
C TYR A 123 21.84 -5.92 3.67
N TYR A 124 20.98 -6.70 4.33
CA TYR A 124 20.56 -6.39 5.70
C TYR A 124 21.72 -6.56 6.69
N THR A 125 22.49 -7.64 6.56
CA THR A 125 23.58 -7.95 7.49
C THR A 125 24.61 -6.82 7.55
N LEU A 126 24.95 -6.25 6.39
CA LEU A 126 25.95 -5.20 6.24
C LEU A 126 25.39 -3.79 6.47
N SER A 127 24.17 -3.50 6.02
CA SER A 127 23.61 -2.14 6.01
C SER A 127 22.58 -1.87 7.11
N LYS A 128 22.11 -2.91 7.81
CA LYS A 128 21.07 -2.84 8.85
C LYS A 128 19.75 -2.20 8.37
N GLY A 129 19.35 -2.52 7.14
CA GLY A 129 18.12 -2.01 6.52
C GLY A 129 18.30 -0.71 5.73
N GLN A 130 19.50 -0.11 5.76
CA GLN A 130 19.75 1.14 5.04
C GLN A 130 19.58 0.98 3.53
N ALA A 131 20.13 -0.09 2.95
CA ALA A 131 20.05 -0.34 1.52
C ALA A 131 18.58 -0.53 1.06
N ASP A 132 17.80 -1.26 1.86
CA ASP A 132 16.37 -1.47 1.63
C ASP A 132 15.60 -0.14 1.64
N ALA A 133 15.84 0.69 2.66
CA ALA A 133 15.20 2.00 2.78
C ALA A 133 15.57 2.95 1.64
N ASP A 134 16.85 2.98 1.24
CA ASP A 134 17.32 3.82 0.13
C ASP A 134 16.63 3.44 -1.19
N LEU A 135 16.48 2.14 -1.46
CA LEU A 135 15.77 1.68 -2.65
C LEU A 135 14.26 1.92 -2.55
N MET A 136 13.64 1.69 -1.39
CA MET A 136 12.23 2.03 -1.16
C MET A 136 11.95 3.52 -1.39
N ASN A 137 12.89 4.39 -1.00
CA ASN A 137 12.81 5.83 -1.21
C ASN A 137 12.90 6.24 -2.69
N THR A 138 13.40 5.39 -3.59
CA THR A 138 13.32 5.65 -5.04
C THR A 138 11.89 5.49 -5.58
N VAL A 139 11.07 4.66 -4.92
CA VAL A 139 9.68 4.41 -5.29
C VAL A 139 8.74 5.46 -4.72
N CYS A 140 9.10 6.06 -3.57
CA CYS A 140 8.22 6.95 -2.81
C CYS A 140 6.88 6.27 -2.47
N PHE A 141 6.95 5.21 -1.66
CA PHE A 141 5.76 4.53 -1.17
C PHE A 141 4.88 5.49 -0.36
N ASP A 142 3.57 5.37 -0.56
CA ASP A 142 2.58 6.14 0.18
C ASP A 142 2.46 5.63 1.62
N ALA A 143 2.54 4.30 1.80
CA ALA A 143 2.59 3.68 3.11
C ALA A 143 3.38 2.36 3.11
N PHE A 144 3.93 2.06 4.28
CA PHE A 144 4.57 0.81 4.64
C PHE A 144 3.97 0.31 5.96
N THR A 145 3.54 -0.95 6.02
CA THR A 145 3.16 -1.57 7.31
C THR A 145 4.35 -2.33 7.89
N ILE A 146 4.47 -2.37 9.21
CA ILE A 146 5.54 -3.11 9.88
C ILE A 146 5.22 -4.61 9.80
N GLY A 147 6.14 -5.42 9.30
CA GLY A 147 6.10 -6.88 9.32
C GLY A 147 6.78 -7.47 10.57
N ASN A 148 6.94 -8.78 10.61
CA ASN A 148 7.61 -9.44 11.74
C ASN A 148 9.13 -9.33 11.67
N HIS A 149 9.72 -9.28 10.48
CA HIS A 149 11.18 -9.26 10.29
C HIS A 149 11.80 -7.88 10.51
N GLU A 150 11.02 -6.81 10.46
CA GLU A 150 11.45 -5.46 10.87
C GLU A 150 11.96 -5.38 12.32
N PHE A 151 11.62 -6.40 13.12
CA PHE A 151 12.00 -6.49 14.52
C PHE A 151 13.16 -7.43 14.81
N ASP A 152 13.80 -8.01 13.79
CA ASP A 152 14.94 -8.91 14.00
C ASP A 152 16.16 -8.21 14.59
N GLY A 153 16.31 -6.92 14.27
CA GLY A 153 17.23 -5.96 14.92
C GLY A 153 16.66 -5.30 16.17
N LYS A 154 15.59 -5.85 16.77
CA LYS A 154 14.83 -5.29 17.90
C LYS A 154 14.23 -3.91 17.57
N ASP A 155 13.87 -3.13 18.58
CA ASP A 155 13.27 -1.80 18.41
C ASP A 155 14.28 -0.80 17.81
N GLU A 156 15.57 -0.99 18.12
CA GLU A 156 16.67 -0.18 17.60
C GLU A 156 16.86 -0.36 16.08
N GLY A 157 16.75 -1.60 15.60
CA GLY A 157 16.79 -1.91 14.18
C GLY A 157 15.62 -1.30 13.42
N LEU A 158 14.40 -1.46 13.93
CA LEU A 158 13.21 -0.81 13.35
C LEU A 158 13.37 0.71 13.33
N LYS A 159 13.83 1.33 14.43
CA LYS A 159 14.08 2.76 14.47
C LYS A 159 15.10 3.19 13.40
N THR A 160 16.21 2.46 13.29
CA THR A 160 17.24 2.73 12.28
C THR A 160 16.67 2.68 10.87
N PHE A 161 15.83 1.70 10.58
CA PHE A 161 15.16 1.56 9.28
C PHE A 161 14.16 2.70 9.01
N ILE A 162 13.35 3.09 10.01
CA ILE A 162 12.43 4.24 9.89
C ILE A 162 13.21 5.53 9.64
N ASP A 163 14.29 5.77 10.39
CA ASP A 163 15.15 6.94 10.24
C ASP A 163 15.79 6.97 8.83
N ALA A 164 16.09 5.80 8.25
CA ALA A 164 16.56 5.67 6.88
C ALA A 164 15.49 6.02 5.85
N LEU A 165 14.26 5.55 6.04
CA LEU A 165 13.11 5.92 5.20
C LEU A 165 12.88 7.45 5.22
N ASP A 166 13.05 8.09 6.37
CA ASP A 166 12.86 9.54 6.53
C ASP A 166 13.90 10.41 5.82
N ARG A 167 15.03 9.83 5.37
CA ARG A 167 16.06 10.54 4.61
C ARG A 167 15.78 10.62 3.10
N GLY A 168 14.71 9.97 2.63
CA GLY A 168 14.28 10.00 1.24
C GLY A 168 13.91 11.41 0.74
N GLN A 169 14.03 11.63 -0.56
CA GLN A 169 13.71 12.93 -1.20
C GLN A 169 12.27 12.97 -1.77
N CYS A 170 11.40 12.11 -1.27
CA CYS A 170 10.01 12.05 -1.68
C CYS A 170 9.25 13.28 -1.17
N ALA A 171 8.22 13.71 -1.92
CA ALA A 171 7.41 14.88 -1.54
C ALA A 171 6.76 14.73 -0.15
N LYS A 172 6.47 13.49 0.25
CA LYS A 172 6.06 13.12 1.59
C LYS A 172 6.87 11.89 2.03
N PRO A 173 7.26 11.79 3.31
CA PRO A 173 7.87 10.58 3.82
C PRO A 173 6.87 9.42 3.79
N THR A 174 7.38 8.21 3.62
CA THR A 174 6.56 6.98 3.68
C THR A 174 5.86 6.90 5.04
N ALA A 175 4.53 6.78 5.03
CA ALA A 175 3.76 6.59 6.26
C ALA A 175 4.02 5.17 6.81
N VAL A 176 4.55 5.08 8.03
CA VAL A 176 4.83 3.78 8.68
C VAL A 176 3.66 3.44 9.58
N LEU A 177 2.98 2.33 9.29
CA LEU A 177 1.70 1.99 9.90
C LEU A 177 1.74 0.68 10.69
N SER A 178 1.13 0.67 11.87
CA SER A 178 0.72 -0.54 12.60
C SER A 178 -0.27 -0.17 13.71
N ALA A 179 -1.49 -0.65 13.61
CA ALA A 179 -2.57 -0.34 14.56
C ALA A 179 -2.52 -1.18 15.84
N ASN A 180 -1.89 -2.35 15.76
CA ASN A 180 -1.86 -3.34 16.82
C ASN A 180 -0.45 -3.56 17.42
N VAL A 181 0.53 -2.73 17.11
CA VAL A 181 1.82 -2.71 17.81
C VAL A 181 1.83 -1.58 18.83
N GLN A 182 2.18 -1.91 20.07
CA GLN A 182 2.39 -0.93 21.14
C GLN A 182 3.82 -1.02 21.68
N PHE A 183 4.51 0.12 21.70
CA PHE A 183 5.86 0.23 22.25
C PHE A 183 5.79 0.56 23.75
N GLY A 184 6.44 -0.26 24.58
CA GLY A 184 6.53 -0.03 26.03
C GLY A 184 7.53 1.06 26.42
N PRO A 185 7.53 1.54 27.68
CA PRO A 185 8.39 2.65 28.14
C PRO A 185 9.89 2.50 27.93
N SER A 186 10.38 1.26 27.83
CA SER A 186 11.81 0.96 27.58
C SER A 186 12.19 0.95 26.10
N SER A 187 11.22 1.10 25.18
CA SER A 187 11.45 1.07 23.74
C SER A 187 12.02 2.41 23.26
N VAL A 188 12.96 2.36 22.31
CA VAL A 188 13.41 3.57 21.59
C VAL A 188 12.33 4.21 20.70
N LEU A 189 11.22 3.50 20.49
CA LEU A 189 10.03 3.96 19.78
C LEU A 189 8.88 4.31 20.72
N TYR A 190 9.11 4.32 22.04
CA TYR A 190 8.10 4.71 23.02
C TYR A 190 7.60 6.13 22.72
N GLN A 191 6.27 6.28 22.59
CA GLN A 191 5.60 7.54 22.24
C GLN A 191 6.06 8.18 20.90
N SER A 192 6.73 7.42 20.03
CA SER A 192 7.11 7.90 18.71
C SER A 192 5.86 8.20 17.87
N SER A 193 5.83 9.35 17.20
CA SER A 193 4.79 9.70 16.24
C SER A 193 5.02 9.08 14.86
N ARG A 194 6.17 8.44 14.63
CA ARG A 194 6.52 7.88 13.32
C ARG A 194 5.76 6.61 12.99
N VAL A 195 5.43 5.78 13.98
CA VAL A 195 4.57 4.62 13.77
C VAL A 195 3.14 5.02 14.12
N GLN A 196 2.29 5.11 13.10
CA GLN A 196 0.90 5.52 13.25
C GLN A 196 -0.03 4.31 13.09
N LYS A 197 -1.22 4.36 13.70
CA LYS A 197 -2.19 3.27 13.51
C LYS A 197 -2.77 3.27 12.11
N SER A 198 -3.01 4.47 11.60
CA SER A 198 -3.64 4.73 10.33
C SER A 198 -3.22 6.09 9.77
N THR A 199 -3.50 6.31 8.49
CA THR A 199 -3.36 7.62 7.84
C THR A 199 -4.47 7.80 6.80
N VAL A 200 -4.66 9.03 6.34
CA VAL A 200 -5.56 9.36 5.22
C VAL A 200 -4.72 9.93 4.10
N ILE A 201 -4.81 9.33 2.92
CA ILE A 201 -4.12 9.76 1.71
C ILE A 201 -5.14 10.35 0.76
N GLU A 202 -4.86 11.55 0.25
CA GLU A 202 -5.69 12.21 -0.75
C GLU A 202 -5.00 12.12 -2.12
N THR A 203 -5.70 11.56 -3.10
CA THR A 203 -5.21 11.37 -4.48
C THR A 203 -6.35 11.61 -5.46
N GLN A 204 -6.13 12.47 -6.46
CA GLN A 204 -7.14 12.88 -7.45
C GLN A 204 -8.52 13.27 -6.84
N GLY A 205 -8.50 13.99 -5.71
CA GLY A 205 -9.70 14.42 -5.00
C GLY A 205 -10.41 13.34 -4.16
N GLN A 206 -9.86 12.12 -4.10
CA GLN A 206 -10.38 11.03 -3.28
C GLN A 206 -9.55 10.88 -2.00
N LYS A 207 -10.24 10.86 -0.84
CA LYS A 207 -9.63 10.55 0.46
C LYS A 207 -9.71 9.05 0.72
N ILE A 208 -8.59 8.43 1.02
CA ILE A 208 -8.44 7.00 1.24
C ILE A 208 -7.83 6.76 2.62
N GLY A 209 -8.56 6.08 3.49
CA GLY A 209 -8.04 5.67 4.80
C GLY A 209 -7.22 4.39 4.69
N LEU A 210 -6.03 4.38 5.28
CA LEU A 210 -5.15 3.22 5.37
C LEU A 210 -4.92 2.87 6.84
N VAL A 211 -5.03 1.60 7.20
CA VAL A 211 -4.78 1.06 8.55
C VAL A 211 -3.73 -0.03 8.43
N GLY A 212 -2.65 0.07 9.21
CA GLY A 212 -1.59 -0.95 9.22
C GLY A 212 -1.90 -2.06 10.23
N LEU A 213 -1.48 -3.29 9.93
CA LEU A 213 -1.54 -4.41 10.86
C LEU A 213 -0.25 -5.21 10.77
N THR A 214 0.20 -5.70 11.92
CA THR A 214 1.39 -6.55 12.04
C THR A 214 0.98 -7.88 12.67
N ILE A 215 1.51 -8.99 12.16
CA ILE A 215 1.19 -10.31 12.72
C ILE A 215 1.59 -10.40 14.20
N ALA A 216 0.69 -10.91 15.05
CA ALA A 216 0.88 -10.96 16.49
C ALA A 216 1.77 -12.13 16.98
N GLN A 217 1.94 -13.17 16.16
CA GLN A 217 2.68 -14.38 16.54
C GLN A 217 3.51 -14.93 15.39
N LYS A 218 4.77 -15.27 15.70
CA LYS A 218 5.57 -16.24 14.95
C LYS A 218 5.31 -17.63 15.55
N PRO A 219 5.19 -18.73 14.77
CA PRO A 219 5.32 -20.07 15.33
C PRO A 219 6.62 -20.14 16.14
N ARG A 220 6.56 -20.72 17.34
CA ARG A 220 7.60 -20.72 18.39
C ARG A 220 9.01 -21.21 17.98
N MET A 221 9.23 -21.56 16.72
CA MET A 221 10.48 -22.16 16.25
C MET A 221 11.67 -21.21 16.15
N HIS A 222 11.48 -19.87 16.23
CA HIS A 222 12.59 -18.91 16.08
C HIS A 222 12.38 -17.62 16.92
N ARG A 223 12.44 -17.71 18.26
CA ARG A 223 13.04 -16.73 19.22
C ARG A 223 12.34 -16.68 20.60
N SER A 224 13.13 -16.28 21.59
CA SER A 224 12.78 -16.10 23.00
C SER A 224 11.73 -15.00 23.24
N PRO A 225 10.85 -15.16 24.25
CA PRO A 225 9.88 -14.13 24.63
C PRO A 225 10.61 -12.88 25.16
N MET A 226 10.20 -11.70 24.70
CA MET A 226 10.78 -10.41 25.14
C MET A 226 9.69 -9.58 25.84
N PRO A 227 9.99 -8.94 26.99
CA PRO A 227 9.01 -8.18 27.79
C PRO A 227 8.69 -6.77 27.25
N THR A 228 9.20 -6.37 26.08
CA THR A 228 9.17 -4.97 25.63
C THR A 228 7.99 -4.59 24.75
N ARG A 229 7.12 -5.55 24.36
CA ARG A 229 6.02 -5.30 23.41
C ARG A 229 4.74 -6.02 23.80
N TYR A 230 3.63 -5.40 23.40
CA TYR A 230 2.28 -5.94 23.51
C TYR A 230 1.62 -5.85 22.12
N PHE A 231 0.93 -6.92 21.74
CA PHE A 231 0.07 -7.00 20.55
C PHE A 231 -1.40 -6.85 20.96
#